data_AF-A0A925K6U8-F1
#
_entry.id   AF-A0A925K6U8-F1
#
_cell.length_a   1.000
_cell.length_b   1.000
_cell.length_c   1.000
_cell.angle_alpha   90.00
_cell.angle_beta   90.00
_cell.angle_gamma   90.00
#
_symmetry.space_group_name_H-M   'P 1'
#
loop_
_entity.id
_entity.type
_entity.pdbx_description
1 polymer ?
#
loop_
_entity_poly.entity_id
_entity_poly.type
_entity_poly.pdbx_seq_one_letter_code
_entity_poly.pdbx_strand_id
1 'polypeptide(L)'
;MAFLRTDLGITQQQLADTLGISRASIAMAERGSRRLPPRAIEYLQKLTAIARRMPPPAAIPRKKRPGVAIIRPPYNRVQFSTRHQKPGKLNIVTGKYYESVLSAAELQATGERLRERLYNNGKQPATPIDACRELLLTLEQKQALTRMRQEVLELDKAAAPGRALDLKTQLILLKARLKVYRKLYKEHPTLRKRYRARIAKLYVKKLYLQQQLEKFNRPAIMKKTQLIAALQEQLDVQKKLEETIKKRMMDME
;
A
#
# COMPACT_ATOMS: atom_id res chain seq x y z
N MET A 1 -10.35 -37.84 4.47
CA MET A 1 -9.01 -37.42 3.96
C MET A 1 -8.59 -36.04 4.45
N ALA A 2 -9.46 -35.01 4.50
CA ALA A 2 -9.14 -33.71 5.12
C ALA A 2 -8.60 -33.84 6.56
N PHE A 3 -9.11 -34.84 7.30
CA PHE A 3 -8.69 -35.19 8.66
C PHE A 3 -7.20 -35.52 8.79
N LEU A 4 -6.59 -36.24 7.83
CA LEU A 4 -5.17 -36.64 7.95
C LEU A 4 -4.22 -35.44 7.97
N ARG A 5 -4.51 -34.40 7.18
CA ARG A 5 -3.70 -33.18 7.18
C ARG A 5 -3.86 -32.42 8.49
N THR A 6 -5.09 -32.29 8.99
CA THR A 6 -5.36 -31.56 10.24
C THR A 6 -4.75 -32.24 11.44
N ASP A 7 -4.76 -33.57 11.47
CA ASP A 7 -4.16 -34.37 12.55
C ASP A 7 -2.64 -34.21 12.61
N LEU A 8 -2.01 -34.05 11.43
CA LEU A 8 -0.58 -33.73 11.32
C LEU A 8 -0.25 -32.24 11.58
N GLY A 9 -1.25 -31.38 11.77
CA GLY A 9 -1.06 -29.94 11.99
C GLY A 9 -0.51 -29.18 10.78
N ILE A 10 -0.55 -29.77 9.59
CA ILE A 10 0.02 -29.19 8.36
C ILE A 10 -1.02 -28.26 7.73
N THR A 11 -0.62 -27.08 7.26
CA THR A 11 -1.53 -26.18 6.53
C THR A 11 -1.69 -26.61 5.06
N GLN A 12 -2.80 -26.24 4.41
CA GLN A 12 -3.00 -26.53 2.98
C GLN A 12 -1.88 -25.92 2.11
N GLN A 13 -1.35 -24.76 2.50
CA GLN A 13 -0.25 -24.10 1.78
C GLN A 13 1.06 -24.88 1.91
N GLN A 14 1.41 -25.33 3.12
CA GLN A 14 2.61 -26.15 3.33
C GLN A 14 2.55 -27.45 2.53
N LEU A 15 1.38 -28.11 2.51
CA LEU A 15 1.20 -29.33 1.71
C LEU A 15 1.32 -29.06 0.21
N ALA A 16 0.76 -27.95 -0.28
CA ALA A 16 0.90 -27.46 -1.65
C ALA A 16 2.37 -27.27 -2.04
N ASP A 17 3.12 -26.54 -1.20
CA ASP A 17 4.53 -26.22 -1.43
C ASP A 17 5.39 -27.49 -1.44
N THR A 18 5.13 -28.46 -0.55
CA THR A 18 5.88 -29.72 -0.49
C THR A 18 5.66 -30.63 -1.70
N LEU A 19 4.45 -30.60 -2.28
CA LEU A 19 4.07 -31.50 -3.36
C LEU A 19 4.16 -30.84 -4.75
N GLY A 20 4.41 -29.52 -4.80
CA GLY A 20 4.40 -28.74 -6.03
C GLY A 20 2.99 -28.65 -6.66
N ILE A 21 1.94 -28.65 -5.85
CA ILE A 21 0.54 -28.60 -6.30
C ILE A 21 -0.10 -27.29 -5.84
N SER A 22 -1.05 -26.74 -6.59
CA SER A 22 -1.76 -25.53 -6.15
C SER A 22 -2.59 -25.78 -4.89
N ARG A 23 -2.61 -24.80 -3.97
CA ARG A 23 -3.44 -24.82 -2.76
C ARG A 23 -4.93 -25.04 -3.08
N ALA A 24 -5.40 -24.45 -4.18
CA ALA A 24 -6.80 -24.59 -4.62
C ALA A 24 -7.14 -26.05 -4.95
N SER A 25 -6.22 -26.79 -5.57
CA SER A 25 -6.40 -28.22 -5.89
C SER A 25 -6.56 -29.05 -4.61
N ILE A 26 -5.73 -28.80 -3.60
CA ILE A 26 -5.84 -29.45 -2.29
C ILE A 26 -7.17 -29.10 -1.61
N ALA A 27 -7.58 -27.83 -1.63
CA ALA A 27 -8.84 -27.39 -1.04
C ALA A 27 -10.06 -28.05 -1.72
N MET A 28 -10.06 -28.16 -3.05
CA MET A 28 -11.12 -28.84 -3.80
C MET A 28 -11.15 -30.34 -3.52
N ALA A 29 -9.98 -30.96 -3.32
CA ALA A 29 -9.90 -32.37 -2.97
C ALA A 29 -10.37 -32.64 -1.52
N GLU A 30 -10.06 -31.76 -0.59
CA GLU A 30 -10.56 -31.84 0.79
C GLU A 30 -12.08 -31.66 0.88
N ARG A 31 -12.67 -30.87 -0.02
CA ARG A 31 -14.14 -30.71 -0.16
C ARG A 31 -14.82 -31.87 -0.88
N GLY A 32 -14.08 -32.85 -1.38
CA GLY A 32 -14.61 -33.98 -2.14
C GLY A 32 -14.96 -33.66 -3.60
N SER A 33 -14.71 -32.43 -4.06
CA SER A 33 -15.03 -32.03 -5.44
C SER A 33 -14.04 -32.60 -6.47
N ARG A 34 -12.84 -33.01 -6.05
CA ARG A 34 -11.83 -33.66 -6.89
C ARG A 34 -11.09 -34.74 -6.10
N ARG A 35 -10.51 -35.73 -6.78
CA ARG A 35 -9.61 -36.69 -6.12
C ARG A 35 -8.23 -36.08 -5.93
N LEU A 36 -7.59 -36.36 -4.80
CA LEU A 36 -6.20 -35.97 -4.54
C LEU A 36 -5.26 -36.78 -5.44
N PRO A 37 -4.17 -36.19 -5.96
CA PRO A 37 -3.18 -36.93 -6.72
C PRO A 37 -2.58 -38.09 -5.91
N PRO A 38 -2.29 -39.26 -6.51
CA PRO A 38 -1.78 -40.43 -5.79
C PRO A 38 -0.52 -40.14 -4.96
N ARG A 39 0.41 -39.37 -5.54
CA ARG A 39 1.64 -38.91 -4.85
C ARG A 39 1.37 -38.18 -3.54
N ALA A 40 0.29 -37.41 -3.46
CA ALA A 40 -0.09 -36.68 -2.26
C ALA A 40 -0.65 -37.62 -1.18
N ILE A 41 -1.39 -38.65 -1.60
CA ILE A 41 -1.94 -39.68 -0.70
C ILE A 41 -0.79 -40.50 -0.10
N GLU A 42 0.13 -40.97 -0.94
CA GLU A 42 1.33 -41.70 -0.50
C GLU A 42 2.18 -40.86 0.48
N TYR A 43 2.34 -39.57 0.20
CA TYR A 43 3.07 -38.67 1.08
C TYR A 43 2.40 -38.53 2.45
N LEU A 44 1.08 -38.34 2.51
CA LEU A 44 0.33 -38.28 3.76
C LEU A 44 0.37 -39.61 4.52
N GLN A 45 0.33 -40.75 3.83
CA GLN A 45 0.50 -42.08 4.45
C GLN A 45 1.90 -42.26 5.06
N LYS A 46 2.96 -41.82 4.37
CA LYS A 46 4.33 -41.81 4.92
C LYS A 46 4.44 -40.92 6.16
N LEU A 47 3.88 -39.71 6.10
CA LEU A 47 3.89 -38.78 7.23
C LEU A 47 3.12 -39.32 8.44
N THR A 48 1.98 -39.95 8.23
CA THR A 48 1.22 -40.57 9.32
C THR A 48 1.94 -41.79 9.91
N ALA A 49 2.62 -42.60 9.09
CA ALA A 49 3.46 -43.69 9.58
C ALA A 49 4.62 -43.18 10.45
N ILE A 50 5.24 -42.07 10.06
CA ILE A 50 6.30 -41.42 10.85
C ILE A 50 5.73 -40.81 12.14
N ALA A 51 4.61 -40.08 12.05
CA ALA A 51 3.97 -39.46 13.20
C ALA A 51 3.55 -40.47 14.27
N ARG A 52 3.11 -41.67 13.87
CA ARG A 52 2.79 -42.78 14.79
C ARG A 52 3.98 -43.32 15.57
N ARG A 53 5.20 -43.17 15.04
CA ARG A 53 6.44 -43.60 15.72
C ARG A 53 6.98 -42.55 16.69
N MET A 54 6.50 -41.30 16.61
CA MET A 54 6.95 -40.23 17.47
C MET A 54 6.02 -40.11 18.69
N PRO A 55 6.55 -39.81 19.88
CA PRO A 55 5.70 -39.47 21.01
C PRO A 55 4.83 -38.24 20.66
N PRO A 56 3.57 -38.19 21.11
CA PRO A 56 2.70 -37.06 20.82
C PRO A 56 3.37 -35.77 21.33
N PRO A 57 3.36 -34.69 20.53
CA PRO A 57 3.98 -33.44 20.95
C PRO A 57 3.29 -32.98 22.25
N ALA A 58 4.10 -32.56 23.23
CA ALA A 58 3.59 -32.04 24.49
C ALA A 58 2.50 -30.99 24.22
N ALA A 59 1.33 -31.15 24.84
CA ALA A 59 0.20 -30.27 24.61
C ALA A 59 0.56 -28.85 25.06
N ILE A 60 0.95 -28.00 24.12
CA ILE A 60 1.20 -26.59 24.41
C ILE A 60 -0.17 -25.94 24.64
N PRO A 61 -0.48 -25.41 25.84
CA PRO A 61 -1.74 -24.74 26.08
C PRO A 61 -1.83 -23.55 25.12
N ARG A 62 -2.76 -23.61 24.18
CA ARG A 62 -3.02 -22.49 23.28
C ARG A 62 -3.47 -21.32 24.14
N LYS A 63 -2.66 -20.25 24.23
CA LYS A 63 -3.11 -18.97 24.82
C LYS A 63 -4.43 -18.61 24.15
N LYS A 64 -5.52 -18.60 24.93
CA LYS A 64 -6.84 -18.14 24.46
C LYS A 64 -6.63 -16.74 23.91
N ARG A 65 -6.67 -16.60 22.59
CA ARG A 65 -6.67 -15.27 21.98
C ARG A 65 -7.93 -14.57 22.50
N PRO A 66 -7.84 -13.38 23.11
CA PRO A 66 -9.03 -12.63 23.47
C PRO A 66 -9.91 -12.52 22.22
N GLY A 67 -11.18 -12.89 22.35
CA GLY A 67 -12.12 -12.79 21.23
C GLY A 67 -12.10 -11.36 20.71
N VAL A 68 -12.16 -11.19 19.39
CA VAL A 68 -12.16 -9.87 18.72
C VAL A 68 -13.25 -8.93 19.28
N ALA A 69 -14.29 -9.49 19.90
CA ALA A 69 -15.33 -8.75 20.61
C ALA A 69 -14.86 -8.06 21.91
N ILE A 70 -13.83 -8.56 22.58
CA ILE A 70 -13.38 -8.09 23.91
C ILE A 70 -12.48 -6.86 23.80
N ILE A 71 -11.84 -6.62 22.65
CA ILE A 71 -10.85 -5.53 22.45
C ILE A 71 -11.46 -4.33 21.70
N ARG A 72 -12.79 -4.29 21.48
CA ARG A 72 -13.40 -3.09 20.89
C ARG A 72 -13.70 -2.06 21.99
N PRO A 73 -13.13 -0.85 21.91
CA PRO A 73 -13.48 0.22 22.83
C PRO A 73 -14.98 0.56 22.77
N PRO A 74 -15.59 1.02 23.88
CA PRO A 74 -17.03 1.29 23.96
C PRO A 74 -17.54 2.37 23.00
N TYR A 75 -16.66 3.20 22.44
CA TYR A 75 -17.02 4.28 21.52
C TYR A 75 -17.36 3.85 20.08
N ASN A 76 -17.25 2.56 19.74
CA ASN A 76 -17.75 2.02 18.47
C ASN A 76 -19.15 1.39 18.57
N ARG A 77 -19.93 1.69 19.62
CA ARG A 77 -21.39 1.60 19.56
C ARG A 77 -21.93 2.87 18.91
N VAL A 78 -21.75 2.99 17.61
CA VAL A 78 -22.58 3.91 16.83
C VAL A 78 -23.99 3.33 16.89
N GLN A 79 -24.80 3.86 17.80
CA GLN A 79 -26.24 3.71 17.70
C GLN A 79 -26.62 4.36 16.37
N PHE A 80 -26.94 3.54 15.37
CA PHE A 80 -27.70 4.01 14.23
C PHE A 80 -29.07 4.44 14.77
N SER A 81 -29.17 5.68 15.23
CA SER A 81 -30.45 6.29 15.51
C SER A 81 -31.19 6.35 14.18
N THR A 82 -32.10 5.41 13.96
CA THR A 82 -33.15 5.47 12.96
C THR A 82 -34.12 6.56 13.37
N ARG A 83 -33.66 7.81 13.32
CA ARG A 83 -34.50 8.98 13.55
C ARG A 83 -35.44 9.06 12.35
N HIS A 84 -36.71 8.77 12.62
CA HIS A 84 -37.87 8.90 11.73
C HIS A 84 -37.66 9.92 10.59
N GLN A 85 -37.34 9.42 9.40
CA GLN A 85 -37.51 10.20 8.18
C GLN A 85 -38.99 10.17 7.84
N LYS A 86 -39.62 11.34 7.86
CA LYS A 86 -41.01 11.51 7.42
C LYS A 86 -41.13 11.05 5.95
N PRO A 87 -42.03 10.13 5.61
CA PRO A 87 -42.28 9.76 4.22
C PRO A 87 -42.93 10.96 3.53
N GLY A 88 -42.27 11.52 2.51
CA GLY A 88 -42.88 12.57 1.66
C GLY A 88 -42.03 13.81 1.38
N LYS A 89 -40.88 14.01 2.05
CA LYS A 89 -39.87 14.94 1.52
C LYS A 89 -38.99 14.16 0.56
N LEU A 90 -39.16 14.42 -0.74
CA LEU A 90 -38.17 14.10 -1.75
C LEU A 90 -36.82 14.65 -1.27
N ASN A 91 -36.00 13.81 -0.67
CA ASN A 91 -34.59 14.10 -0.51
C ASN A 91 -34.07 14.18 -1.95
N ILE A 92 -34.00 15.39 -2.50
CA ILE A 92 -33.12 15.65 -3.63
C ILE A 92 -31.77 15.16 -3.14
N VAL A 93 -31.32 14.03 -3.68
CA VAL A 93 -30.01 13.49 -3.38
C VAL A 93 -29.03 14.47 -4.01
N THR A 94 -28.74 15.56 -3.32
CA THR A 94 -27.61 16.46 -3.59
C THR A 94 -26.28 15.77 -3.30
N GLY A 95 -26.31 14.47 -2.95
CA GLY A 95 -25.16 13.63 -2.61
C GLY A 95 -24.21 13.32 -3.76
N LYS A 96 -24.50 13.72 -5.00
CA LYS A 96 -23.44 13.92 -5.99
C LYS A 96 -22.89 15.33 -5.82
N TYR A 97 -22.15 15.53 -4.72
CA TYR A 97 -21.24 16.67 -4.66
C TYR A 97 -20.37 16.57 -5.92
N TYR A 98 -20.50 17.53 -6.82
CA TYR A 98 -19.55 17.66 -7.90
C TYR A 98 -18.17 17.73 -7.24
N GLU A 99 -17.35 16.71 -7.46
CA GLU A 99 -15.96 16.75 -7.00
C GLU A 99 -15.30 17.88 -7.78
N SER A 100 -15.23 19.04 -7.12
CA SER A 100 -14.61 20.22 -7.69
C SER A 100 -13.16 19.87 -8.00
N VAL A 101 -12.74 20.14 -9.23
CA VAL A 101 -11.34 19.99 -9.65
C VAL A 101 -10.43 20.85 -8.78
N LEU A 102 -10.93 21.99 -8.29
CA LEU A 102 -10.26 22.86 -7.31
C LEU A 102 -10.63 22.47 -5.89
N SER A 103 -9.66 22.48 -4.99
CA SER A 103 -9.89 22.32 -3.56
C SER A 103 -10.65 23.54 -3.00
N ALA A 104 -11.29 23.37 -1.84
CA ALA A 104 -11.99 24.48 -1.18
C ALA A 104 -11.06 25.67 -0.89
N ALA A 105 -9.80 25.41 -0.52
CA ALA A 105 -8.81 26.46 -0.28
C ALA A 105 -8.42 27.19 -1.57
N GLU A 106 -8.25 26.47 -2.68
CA GLU A 106 -7.98 27.08 -3.98
C GLU A 106 -9.15 27.97 -4.40
N LEU A 107 -10.40 27.50 -4.25
CA LEU A 107 -11.61 28.29 -4.54
C LEU A 107 -11.75 29.53 -3.64
N GLN A 108 -11.38 29.44 -2.37
CA GLN A 108 -11.37 30.60 -1.48
C GLN A 108 -10.33 31.62 -1.95
N ALA A 109 -9.11 31.17 -2.27
CA ALA A 109 -8.05 32.03 -2.77
C ALA A 109 -8.35 32.64 -4.16
N THR A 110 -9.13 31.94 -5.01
CA THR A 110 -9.60 32.52 -6.28
C THR A 110 -10.62 33.63 -6.01
N GLY A 111 -11.55 33.39 -5.09
CA GLY A 111 -12.57 34.36 -4.68
C GLY A 111 -11.98 35.60 -4.02
N GLU A 112 -10.93 35.43 -3.20
CA GLU A 112 -10.20 36.54 -2.59
C GLU A 112 -9.47 37.38 -3.64
N ARG A 113 -8.74 36.77 -4.57
CA ARG A 113 -8.09 37.48 -5.68
C ARG A 113 -9.08 38.27 -6.54
N LEU A 114 -10.23 37.68 -6.84
CA LEU A 114 -11.32 38.36 -7.54
C LEU A 114 -11.84 39.56 -6.75
N ARG A 115 -12.05 39.40 -5.43
CA ARG A 115 -12.46 40.51 -4.56
C ARG A 115 -11.40 41.62 -4.52
N GLU A 116 -10.12 41.29 -4.38
CA GLU A 116 -9.04 42.27 -4.34
C GLU A 116 -8.97 43.10 -5.63
N ARG A 117 -9.08 42.46 -6.80
CA ARG A 117 -9.15 43.19 -8.09
C ARG A 117 -10.34 44.15 -8.14
N LEU A 118 -11.49 43.74 -7.62
CA LEU A 118 -12.70 44.57 -7.56
C LEU A 118 -12.53 45.80 -6.67
N TYR A 119 -11.95 45.62 -5.47
CA TYR A 119 -11.77 46.73 -4.54
C TYR A 119 -10.72 47.73 -5.04
N ASN A 120 -9.67 47.27 -5.74
CA ASN A 120 -8.58 48.13 -6.20
C ASN A 120 -8.90 48.93 -7.47
N ASN A 121 -9.80 48.47 -8.34
CA ASN A 121 -10.06 49.10 -9.65
C ASN A 121 -11.24 50.09 -9.68
N GLY A 122 -11.84 50.43 -8.53
CA GLY A 122 -12.87 51.47 -8.47
C GLY A 122 -14.20 51.07 -9.14
N LYS A 123 -15.12 50.50 -8.34
CA LYS A 123 -16.58 50.38 -8.56
C LYS A 123 -17.10 49.62 -9.81
N GLN A 124 -16.27 49.18 -10.75
CA GLN A 124 -16.80 48.37 -11.85
C GLN A 124 -17.16 46.96 -11.34
N PRO A 125 -18.38 46.45 -11.60
CA PRO A 125 -18.76 45.09 -11.23
C PRO A 125 -17.93 44.08 -12.03
N ALA A 126 -17.52 42.98 -11.39
CA ALA A 126 -16.71 41.96 -12.05
C ALA A 126 -17.51 41.41 -13.22
N THR A 127 -16.92 41.45 -14.41
CA THR A 127 -17.54 40.79 -15.55
C THR A 127 -17.42 39.27 -15.35
N PRO A 128 -18.38 38.48 -15.85
CA PRO A 128 -18.25 37.02 -15.88
C PRO A 128 -16.94 36.55 -16.53
N ILE A 129 -16.44 37.32 -17.51
CA ILE A 129 -15.16 37.08 -18.19
C ILE A 129 -13.98 37.17 -17.21
N ASP A 130 -13.97 38.15 -16.31
CA ASP A 130 -12.92 38.29 -15.29
C ASP A 130 -12.88 37.11 -14.32
N ALA A 131 -14.06 36.60 -13.92
CA ALA A 131 -14.17 35.40 -13.11
C ALA A 131 -13.60 34.17 -13.83
N CYS A 132 -13.91 33.99 -15.11
CA CYS A 132 -13.35 32.91 -15.92
C CYS A 132 -11.83 33.03 -16.09
N ARG A 133 -11.30 34.23 -16.30
CA ARG A 133 -9.84 34.47 -16.39
C ARG A 133 -9.12 34.08 -15.11
N GLU A 134 -9.65 34.46 -13.96
CA GLU A 134 -9.07 34.10 -12.66
C GLU A 134 -9.12 32.59 -12.41
N LEU A 135 -10.23 31.94 -12.76
CA LEU A 135 -10.34 30.49 -12.68
C LEU A 135 -9.30 29.80 -13.58
N LEU A 136 -9.08 30.28 -14.82
CA LEU A 136 -8.03 29.76 -15.71
C LEU A 136 -6.64 29.89 -15.09
N LEU A 137 -6.29 31.07 -14.55
CA LEU A 137 -4.99 31.28 -13.89
C LEU A 137 -4.77 30.30 -12.73
N THR A 138 -5.81 30.04 -11.93
CA THR A 138 -5.71 29.12 -10.80
C THR A 138 -5.60 27.66 -11.24
N LEU A 139 -6.26 27.31 -12.34
CA LEU A 139 -6.19 26.01 -12.97
C LEU A 139 -4.79 25.78 -13.57
N GLU A 140 -4.20 26.77 -14.23
CA GLU A 140 -2.82 26.74 -14.74
C GLU A 140 -1.81 26.53 -13.61
N GLN A 141 -1.93 27.28 -12.51
CA GLN A 141 -1.10 27.11 -11.31
C GLN A 141 -1.19 25.67 -10.77
N LYS A 142 -2.40 25.13 -10.70
CA LYS A 142 -2.63 23.76 -10.25
C LYS A 142 -2.05 22.72 -11.21
N GLN A 143 -2.20 22.91 -12.52
CA GLN A 143 -1.58 22.05 -13.51
C GLN A 143 -0.06 22.04 -13.37
N ALA A 144 0.57 23.21 -13.18
CA ALA A 144 2.02 23.32 -12.99
C ALA A 144 2.47 22.52 -11.75
N LEU A 145 1.78 22.67 -10.62
CA LEU A 145 2.08 21.88 -9.41
C LEU A 145 1.89 20.37 -9.61
N THR A 146 0.86 19.98 -10.35
CA THR A 146 0.57 18.56 -10.63
C THR A 146 1.64 17.97 -11.55
N ARG A 147 2.08 18.69 -12.58
CA ARG A 147 3.20 18.31 -13.46
C ARG A 147 4.51 18.17 -12.70
N MET A 148 4.85 19.16 -11.86
CA MET A 148 6.04 19.07 -11.00
C MET A 148 6.03 17.83 -10.11
N ARG A 149 4.88 17.49 -9.50
CA ARG A 149 4.74 16.28 -8.68
C ARG A 149 4.95 15.01 -9.50
N GLN A 150 4.42 14.97 -10.72
CA GLN A 150 4.61 13.86 -11.65
C GLN A 150 6.09 13.70 -12.03
N GLU A 151 6.75 14.79 -12.43
CA GLU A 151 8.19 14.80 -12.78
C GLU A 151 9.05 14.31 -11.63
N VAL A 152 8.80 14.77 -10.40
CA VAL A 152 9.51 14.30 -9.21
C VAL A 152 9.34 12.80 -9.04
N LEU A 153 8.13 12.25 -9.17
CA LEU A 153 7.89 10.81 -9.06
C LEU A 153 8.54 10.01 -10.20
N GLU A 154 8.58 10.55 -11.41
CA GLU A 154 9.25 9.93 -12.56
C GLU A 154 10.77 9.88 -12.39
N LEU A 155 11.39 10.98 -11.96
CA LEU A 155 12.80 11.01 -11.59
C LEU A 155 13.12 10.01 -10.48
N ASP A 156 12.25 9.92 -9.48
CA ASP A 156 12.41 8.99 -8.37
C ASP A 156 12.26 7.51 -8.79
N LYS A 157 11.41 7.26 -9.79
CA LYS A 157 11.24 5.94 -10.43
C LYS A 157 12.45 5.60 -11.31
N ALA A 158 12.99 6.56 -12.05
CA ALA A 158 14.17 6.39 -12.90
C ALA A 158 15.45 6.16 -12.07
N ALA A 159 15.59 6.81 -10.91
CA ALA A 159 16.72 6.63 -10.00
C ALA A 159 16.63 5.35 -9.14
N ALA A 160 15.43 4.75 -9.01
CA ALA A 160 15.18 3.55 -8.22
C ALA A 160 16.12 2.36 -8.52
N PRO A 161 16.34 1.94 -9.79
CA PRO A 161 17.23 0.81 -10.11
C PRO A 161 18.68 1.07 -9.68
N GLY A 162 19.20 2.28 -9.89
CA GLY A 162 20.56 2.66 -9.49
C GLY A 162 20.73 2.59 -7.97
N ARG A 163 19.84 3.24 -7.22
CA ARG A 163 19.84 3.19 -5.74
C ARG A 163 19.70 1.75 -5.22
N ALA A 164 18.87 0.93 -5.86
CA ALA A 164 18.69 -0.47 -5.48
C ALA A 164 19.96 -1.31 -5.74
N LEU A 165 20.68 -1.05 -6.83
CA LEU A 165 21.96 -1.68 -7.12
C LEU A 165 23.00 -1.33 -6.05
N ASP A 166 23.13 -0.06 -5.69
CA ASP A 166 24.06 0.40 -4.65
C ASP A 166 23.77 -0.23 -3.28
N LEU A 167 22.49 -0.34 -2.91
CA LEU A 167 22.11 -1.04 -1.69
C LEU A 167 22.46 -2.52 -1.74
N LYS A 168 22.30 -3.18 -2.89
CA LYS A 168 22.69 -4.59 -3.08
C LYS A 168 24.20 -4.77 -2.94
N THR A 169 25.02 -3.91 -3.56
CA THR A 169 26.49 -3.99 -3.47
C THR A 169 26.96 -3.79 -2.04
N GLN A 170 26.42 -2.80 -1.32
CA GLN A 170 26.71 -2.59 0.11
C GLN A 170 26.33 -3.81 0.96
N LEU A 171 25.20 -4.44 0.68
CA LEU A 171 24.73 -5.64 1.39
C LEU A 171 25.67 -6.84 1.15
N ILE A 172 26.17 -7.02 -0.09
CA ILE A 172 27.18 -8.03 -0.42
C ILE A 172 28.47 -7.78 0.38
N LEU A 173 28.96 -6.55 0.40
CA LEU A 173 30.16 -6.16 1.17
C LEU A 173 29.98 -6.42 2.68
N LEU A 174 28.81 -6.10 3.25
CA LEU A 174 28.50 -6.40 4.65
C LEU A 174 28.44 -7.91 4.94
N LYS A 175 27.87 -8.71 4.03
CA LYS A 175 27.85 -10.17 4.16
C LYS A 175 29.27 -10.76 4.15
N ALA A 176 30.13 -10.28 3.26
CA ALA A 176 31.54 -10.68 3.22
C ALA A 176 32.26 -10.34 4.53
N ARG A 177 32.12 -9.09 5.02
CA ARG A 177 32.69 -8.67 6.31
C ARG A 177 32.18 -9.51 7.48
N LEU A 178 30.88 -9.80 7.53
CA LEU A 178 30.30 -10.68 8.56
C LEU A 178 30.91 -12.08 8.51
N LYS A 179 31.15 -12.64 7.32
CA LYS A 179 31.81 -13.95 7.16
C LYS A 179 33.21 -13.94 7.74
N VAL A 180 34.01 -12.91 7.45
CA VAL A 180 35.37 -12.72 8.01
C VAL A 180 35.33 -12.63 9.53
N TYR A 181 34.51 -11.76 10.12
CA TYR A 181 34.45 -11.62 11.58
C TYR A 181 33.95 -12.87 12.31
N ARG A 182 33.06 -13.65 11.68
CA ARG A 182 32.64 -14.94 12.24
C ARG A 182 33.77 -15.98 12.23
N LYS A 183 34.64 -15.94 11.23
CA LYS A 183 35.84 -16.79 11.17
C LYS A 183 36.82 -16.39 12.29
N LEU A 184 37.15 -15.10 12.39
CA LEU A 184 38.01 -14.57 13.46
C LEU A 184 37.46 -14.83 14.88
N TYR A 185 36.14 -14.76 15.06
CA TYR A 185 35.48 -15.11 16.33
C TYR A 185 35.72 -16.55 16.76
N LYS A 186 35.84 -17.49 15.80
CA LYS A 186 36.15 -18.90 16.07
C LYS A 186 37.64 -19.09 16.37
N GLU A 187 38.50 -18.45 15.58
CA GLU A 187 39.97 -18.59 15.65
C GLU A 187 40.59 -17.97 16.90
N HIS A 188 40.00 -16.91 17.46
CA HIS A 188 40.58 -16.19 18.60
C HIS A 188 39.64 -16.13 19.81
N PRO A 189 39.65 -17.14 20.71
CA PRO A 189 38.77 -17.21 21.87
C PRO A 189 38.88 -16.01 22.83
N THR A 190 40.09 -15.49 23.03
CA THR A 190 40.38 -14.36 23.92
C THR A 190 39.70 -13.06 23.49
N LEU A 191 39.44 -12.89 22.19
CA LEU A 191 38.87 -11.67 21.60
C LEU A 191 37.36 -11.77 21.31
N ARG A 192 36.69 -12.85 21.72
CA ARG A 192 35.27 -13.13 21.40
C ARG A 192 34.32 -11.99 21.77
N LYS A 193 34.51 -11.34 22.91
CA LYS A 193 33.66 -10.21 23.35
C LYS A 193 33.70 -9.05 22.34
N ARG A 194 34.89 -8.69 21.86
CA ARG A 194 35.09 -7.64 20.85
C ARG A 194 34.46 -8.02 19.51
N TYR A 195 34.68 -9.24 19.04
CA TYR A 195 34.10 -9.71 17.78
C TYR A 195 32.57 -9.82 17.83
N ARG A 196 31.97 -10.27 18.94
CA ARG A 196 30.51 -10.26 19.11
C ARG A 196 29.92 -8.87 18.94
N ALA A 197 30.51 -7.87 19.59
CA ALA A 197 30.05 -6.48 19.46
C ALA A 197 30.15 -5.97 18.01
N ARG A 198 31.24 -6.30 17.30
CA ARG A 198 31.42 -5.91 15.90
C ARG A 198 30.41 -6.61 14.98
N ILE A 199 30.20 -7.91 15.17
CA ILE A 199 29.21 -8.70 14.43
C ILE A 199 27.81 -8.11 14.63
N ALA A 200 27.42 -7.81 15.87
CA ALA A 200 26.13 -7.20 16.19
C ALA A 200 25.93 -5.87 15.45
N LYS A 201 26.92 -4.97 15.48
CA LYS A 201 26.89 -3.69 14.74
C LYS A 201 26.72 -3.90 13.23
N LEU A 202 27.43 -4.86 12.64
CA LEU A 202 27.29 -5.18 11.21
C LEU A 202 25.92 -5.77 10.87
N TYR A 203 25.33 -6.55 11.78
CA TYR A 203 23.99 -7.11 11.61
C TYR A 203 22.91 -6.02 11.61
N VAL A 204 22.99 -5.06 12.54
CA VAL A 204 22.05 -3.93 12.56
C VAL A 204 22.13 -3.15 11.24
N LYS A 205 23.36 -2.85 10.77
CA LYS A 205 23.56 -2.20 9.46
C LYS A 205 22.98 -3.01 8.30
N LYS A 206 23.18 -4.33 8.30
CA LYS A 206 22.62 -5.22 7.28
C LYS A 206 21.08 -5.18 7.28
N LEU A 207 20.44 -5.25 8.45
CA LEU A 207 18.98 -5.19 8.57
C LEU A 207 18.43 -3.86 8.06
N TYR A 208 19.09 -2.75 8.41
CA TYR A 208 18.72 -1.43 7.90
C TYR A 208 18.79 -1.36 6.37
N LEU A 209 19.86 -1.86 5.75
CA LEU A 209 19.96 -1.89 4.28
C LEU A 209 18.90 -2.81 3.64
N GLN A 210 18.54 -3.91 4.29
CA GLN A 210 17.46 -4.78 3.82
C GLN A 210 16.11 -4.05 3.83
N GLN A 211 15.79 -3.32 4.90
CA GLN A 211 14.58 -2.50 4.97
C GLN A 211 14.57 -1.38 3.92
N GLN A 212 15.71 -0.75 3.64
CA GLN A 212 15.80 0.25 2.57
C GLN A 212 15.57 -0.39 1.20
N LEU A 213 16.10 -1.59 0.98
CA LEU A 213 15.93 -2.33 -0.26
C LEU A 213 14.47 -2.75 -0.49
N GLU A 214 13.71 -3.03 0.58
CA GLU A 214 12.27 -3.32 0.49
C GLU A 214 11.46 -2.18 -0.10
N LYS A 215 11.91 -0.92 0.04
CA LYS A 215 11.28 0.24 -0.59
C LYS A 215 11.37 0.24 -2.12
N PHE A 216 12.30 -0.55 -2.67
CA PHE A 216 12.51 -0.72 -4.11
C PHE A 216 11.92 -2.04 -4.62
N ASN A 217 11.15 -2.76 -3.80
CA ASN A 217 10.48 -3.97 -4.24
C ASN A 217 9.42 -3.67 -5.32
N ARG A 218 9.12 -4.67 -6.15
CA ARG A 218 8.12 -4.57 -7.23
C ARG A 218 6.78 -3.95 -6.78
N PRO A 219 6.18 -4.32 -5.62
CA PRO A 219 4.94 -3.69 -5.16
C PRO A 219 5.08 -2.19 -4.86
N ALA A 220 6.22 -1.75 -4.33
CA ALA A 220 6.47 -0.34 -4.05
C ALA A 220 6.63 0.47 -5.35
N ILE A 221 7.34 -0.09 -6.34
CA ILE A 221 7.45 0.51 -7.68
C ILE A 221 6.07 0.57 -8.35
N MET A 222 5.26 -0.49 -8.23
CA MET A 222 3.90 -0.51 -8.79
C MET A 222 3.00 0.56 -8.16
N LYS A 223 3.11 0.81 -6.85
CA LYS A 223 2.41 1.93 -6.20
C LYS A 223 2.83 3.28 -6.77
N LYS A 224 4.13 3.50 -6.99
CA LYS A 224 4.60 4.74 -7.65
C LYS A 224 4.05 4.89 -9.07
N THR A 225 3.98 3.81 -9.85
CA THR A 225 3.40 3.87 -11.20
C THR A 225 1.90 4.16 -11.18
N GLN A 226 1.16 3.63 -10.20
CA GLN A 226 -0.26 3.95 -10.02
C GLN A 226 -0.47 5.41 -9.64
N LEU A 227 0.40 5.97 -8.79
CA LEU A 227 0.35 7.40 -8.44
C LEU A 227 0.63 8.29 -9.66
N ILE A 228 1.61 7.95 -10.48
CA ILE A 228 1.89 8.68 -11.73
C ILE A 228 0.66 8.62 -12.66
N ALA A 229 0.05 7.45 -12.83
CA ALA A 229 -1.17 7.31 -13.65
C ALA A 229 -2.33 8.15 -13.10
N ALA A 230 -2.55 8.16 -11.78
CA ALA A 230 -3.58 8.99 -11.18
C ALA A 230 -3.32 10.50 -11.34
N LEU A 231 -2.06 10.96 -11.28
CA LEU A 231 -1.72 12.35 -11.56
C LEU A 231 -1.95 12.71 -13.03
N GLN A 232 -1.66 11.78 -13.95
CA GLN A 232 -1.95 11.96 -15.37
C GLN A 232 -3.46 12.10 -15.63
N GLU A 233 -4.28 11.24 -15.02
CA GLU A 233 -5.74 11.35 -15.09
C GLU A 233 -6.25 12.69 -14.55
N GLN A 234 -5.67 13.18 -13.45
CA GLN A 234 -5.99 14.50 -12.90
C GLN A 234 -5.64 15.64 -13.87
N LEU A 235 -4.49 15.57 -14.56
CA LEU A 235 -4.11 16.55 -15.57
C LEU A 235 -5.08 16.54 -16.76
N ASP A 236 -5.54 15.37 -17.20
CA ASP A 236 -6.49 15.26 -18.31
C ASP A 236 -7.86 15.83 -17.94
N VAL A 237 -8.31 15.64 -16.70
CA VAL A 237 -9.53 16.28 -16.18
C VAL A 237 -9.37 17.81 -16.12
N GLN A 238 -8.21 18.30 -15.65
CA GLN A 238 -7.91 19.73 -15.60
C GLN A 238 -7.92 20.36 -16.99
N LYS A 239 -7.34 19.72 -18.00
CA LYS A 239 -7.34 20.20 -19.39
C LYS A 239 -8.75 20.28 -19.97
N LYS A 240 -9.59 19.26 -19.75
CA LYS A 240 -10.99 19.29 -20.18
C LYS A 240 -11.75 20.46 -19.54
N LEU A 241 -11.53 20.72 -18.25
CA LEU A 241 -12.14 21.85 -17.57
C LEU A 241 -11.66 23.18 -18.16
N GLU A 242 -10.36 23.32 -18.44
CA GLU A 242 -9.78 24.49 -19.10
C GLU A 242 -10.44 24.77 -20.45
N GLU A 243 -10.60 23.75 -21.30
CA GLU A 243 -11.28 23.83 -22.59
C GLU A 243 -12.74 24.29 -22.43
N THR A 244 -13.46 23.76 -21.44
CA THR A 244 -14.85 24.18 -21.18
C THR A 244 -14.95 25.64 -20.72
N ILE A 245 -14.01 26.12 -19.91
CA ILE A 245 -13.99 27.52 -19.46
C ILE A 245 -13.67 28.44 -20.64
N LYS A 246 -12.67 28.08 -21.46
CA LYS A 246 -12.31 28.83 -22.68
C LYS A 246 -13.47 28.92 -23.66
N LYS A 247 -14.19 27.82 -23.89
CA LYS A 247 -15.40 27.83 -24.73
C LYS A 247 -16.46 28.80 -24.20
N ARG A 248 -16.76 28.74 -22.91
CA ARG A 248 -17.72 29.66 -22.28
C ARG A 248 -17.29 31.12 -22.36
N MET A 249 -15.99 31.41 -22.29
CA MET A 249 -15.49 32.77 -22.48
C MET A 249 -15.76 33.28 -23.89
N MET A 250 -15.51 32.46 -24.92
CA MET A 250 -15.83 32.83 -26.32
C MET A 250 -17.33 33.05 -26.54
N ASP A 251 -18.19 32.29 -25.86
CA ASP A 251 -19.65 32.46 -25.96
C ASP A 251 -20.15 33.77 -25.30
N MET A 252 -19.32 34.45 -24.49
CA MET A 252 -19.63 35.71 -23.80
C MET A 252 -19.07 36.96 -24.49
N GLU A 253 -18.18 36.79 -25.48
CA GLU A 253 -17.58 37.86 -26.30
C GLU A 253 -18.46 38.17 -27.52
#